data_AF-A0A969YNU5-F1
#
_entry.id   AF-A0A969YNU5-F1
#
_cell.length_a   1.000
_cell.length_b   1.000
_cell.length_c   1.000
_cell.angle_alpha   90.00
_cell.angle_beta   90.00
_cell.angle_gamma   90.00
#
_symmetry.space_group_name_H-M   'P 1'
#
loop_
_entity.id
_entity.type
_entity.pdbx_description
1 polymer ?
#
loop_
_entity_poly.entity_id
_entity_poly.type
_entity_poly.pdbx_seq_one_letter_code
_entity_poly.pdbx_strand_id
1 'polypeptide(L)'
;RFEADEGLKGKYDKTRYHGLNLHSYWYRSTIEFRYHSAVLHNRDEAMQWIIFTQFLVELSEGRIPEILMIPDANKWLKTIYKIYLAFGHLERMRRIAGKTCDGSAS
;
A
#
# COMPACT_ATOMS: atom_id res chain seq x y z
N ARG A 1 -5.97 -53.07 15.96
CA ARG A 1 -6.38 -51.83 16.68
C ARG A 1 -6.07 -50.68 15.74
N PHE A 2 -7.12 -50.01 15.24
CA PHE A 2 -7.01 -48.87 14.30
C PHE A 2 -6.32 -47.66 14.98
N GLU A 3 -5.42 -47.02 14.22
CA GLU A 3 -5.15 -45.57 14.01
C GLU A 3 -5.02 -44.63 15.23
N ALA A 4 -4.27 -43.51 15.22
CA ALA A 4 -3.60 -42.68 14.22
C ALA A 4 -2.52 -41.84 14.95
N ASP A 5 -1.45 -41.40 14.27
CA ASP A 5 -1.00 -39.99 14.35
C ASP A 5 0.03 -39.66 13.26
N GLU A 6 -0.37 -39.76 11.98
CA GLU A 6 0.32 -39.08 10.88
C GLU A 6 -0.47 -37.84 10.41
N GLY A 7 -1.14 -37.14 11.33
CA GLY A 7 -2.11 -36.08 11.00
C GLY A 7 -1.59 -34.64 11.05
N LEU A 8 -0.38 -34.38 11.57
CA LEU A 8 0.00 -33.01 11.99
C LEU A 8 1.05 -32.30 11.12
N LYS A 9 1.34 -32.77 9.90
CA LYS A 9 2.35 -32.12 9.02
C LYS A 9 1.83 -31.40 7.77
N GLY A 10 0.51 -31.32 7.55
CA GLY A 10 -0.03 -30.82 6.26
C GLY A 10 -0.87 -29.54 6.28
N LYS A 11 -1.24 -28.97 7.44
CA LYS A 11 -2.33 -27.97 7.51
C LYS A 11 -1.93 -26.49 7.54
N TYR A 12 -0.64 -26.19 7.41
CA TYR A 12 -0.15 -24.83 7.22
C TYR A 12 0.52 -24.74 5.86
N ASP A 13 -0.32 -24.54 4.84
CA ASP A 13 0.15 -24.26 3.49
C ASP A 13 1.01 -23.00 3.52
N LYS A 14 2.27 -23.13 3.09
CA LYS A 14 3.28 -22.05 3.08
C LYS A 14 2.82 -20.86 2.24
N THR A 15 1.88 -21.07 1.33
CA THR A 15 1.27 -20.03 0.50
C THR A 15 0.47 -18.99 1.30
N ARG A 16 0.00 -19.33 2.53
CA ARG A 16 -0.83 -18.44 3.36
C ARG A 16 -0.08 -17.22 3.90
N TYR A 17 1.26 -17.30 3.97
CA TYR A 17 2.11 -16.26 4.58
C TYR A 17 2.78 -15.33 3.56
N HIS A 18 2.40 -15.39 2.28
CA HIS A 18 2.79 -14.34 1.34
C HIS A 18 1.89 -13.12 1.57
N GLY A 19 2.50 -11.95 1.76
CA GLY A 19 1.71 -10.75 2.07
C GLY A 19 0.99 -10.15 0.86
N LEU A 20 1.11 -10.76 -0.32
CA LEU A 20 0.24 -10.53 -1.46
C LEU A 20 -0.38 -11.86 -1.85
N ASN A 21 -1.71 -11.96 -1.73
CA ASN A 21 -2.46 -13.12 -2.13
C ASN A 21 -3.27 -12.80 -3.40
N LEU A 22 -2.89 -13.46 -4.49
CA LEU A 22 -3.52 -13.32 -5.80
C LEU A 22 -4.53 -14.44 -6.08
N HIS A 23 -4.62 -15.49 -5.26
CA HIS A 23 -5.52 -16.62 -5.53
C HIS A 23 -6.95 -16.16 -5.82
N SER A 24 -7.46 -15.21 -5.04
CA SER A 24 -8.82 -14.68 -5.21
C SER A 24 -9.03 -13.91 -6.52
N TYR A 25 -8.01 -13.36 -7.17
CA TYR A 25 -8.22 -12.61 -8.42
C TYR A 25 -8.63 -13.53 -9.57
N TRP A 26 -8.18 -14.79 -9.57
CA TRP A 26 -8.44 -15.76 -10.64
C TRP A 26 -9.87 -16.34 -10.54
N TYR A 27 -10.48 -16.25 -9.36
CA TYR A 27 -11.80 -16.83 -9.09
C TYR A 27 -12.87 -15.78 -8.73
N ARG A 28 -12.47 -14.60 -8.27
CA ARG A 28 -13.35 -13.56 -7.68
C ARG A 28 -12.92 -12.13 -8.03
N SER A 29 -11.88 -11.94 -8.85
CA SER A 29 -11.35 -10.63 -9.24
C SER A 29 -11.00 -9.71 -8.07
N THR A 30 -10.54 -10.27 -6.94
CA THR A 30 -10.07 -9.50 -5.78
C THR A 30 -8.60 -9.76 -5.46
N ILE A 31 -7.89 -8.70 -5.05
CA ILE A 31 -6.49 -8.75 -4.61
C ILE A 31 -6.45 -8.52 -3.10
N GLU A 32 -5.71 -9.36 -2.37
CA GLU A 32 -5.61 -9.27 -0.91
C GLU A 32 -4.16 -8.99 -0.48
N PHE A 33 -3.93 -7.81 0.10
CA PHE A 33 -2.66 -7.44 0.71
C PHE A 33 -2.70 -7.71 2.22
N ARG A 34 -1.73 -8.49 2.73
CA ARG A 34 -1.64 -8.94 4.14
C ARG A 34 -0.43 -8.39 4.90
N TYR A 35 0.23 -7.35 4.38
CA TYR A 35 1.47 -6.80 4.95
C TYR A 35 1.27 -5.71 6.04
N HIS A 36 0.03 -5.34 6.35
CA HIS A 36 -0.24 -4.31 7.35
C HIS A 36 -0.93 -4.91 8.58
N SER A 37 -0.32 -4.75 9.76
CA SER A 37 -0.94 -5.13 11.03
C SER A 37 -2.23 -4.33 11.21
N ALA A 38 -3.24 -4.88 11.90
CA ALA A 38 -4.46 -4.15 12.21
C ALA A 38 -4.17 -3.05 13.25
N VAL A 39 -3.53 -1.96 12.83
CA VAL A 39 -3.18 -0.84 13.69
C VAL A 39 -4.36 0.13 13.73
N LEU A 40 -5.30 -0.10 14.66
CA LEU A 40 -6.43 0.80 14.90
C LEU A 40 -5.98 2.16 15.49
N HIS A 41 -4.80 2.21 16.10
CA HIS A 41 -4.31 3.39 16.82
C HIS A 41 -3.54 4.38 15.95
N ASN A 42 -3.15 4.01 14.73
CA ASN A 42 -2.39 4.87 13.81
C ASN A 42 -3.12 4.98 12.46
N ARG A 43 -4.19 5.78 12.43
CA ARG A 43 -5.06 5.94 11.27
C ARG A 43 -4.31 6.46 10.04
N ASP A 44 -3.38 7.39 10.22
CA ASP A 44 -2.62 7.95 9.10
C ASP A 44 -1.71 6.91 8.44
N GLU A 45 -1.13 6.00 9.23
CA GLU A 45 -0.34 4.89 8.69
C GLU A 45 -1.21 3.93 7.88
N ALA A 46 -2.37 3.56 8.40
CA ALA A 46 -3.34 2.73 7.70
C ALA A 46 -3.84 3.37 6.40
N MET A 47 -4.14 4.67 6.41
CA MET A 47 -4.55 5.40 5.21
C MET A 47 -3.44 5.44 4.15
N GLN A 48 -2.20 5.71 4.55
CA GLN A 48 -1.07 5.71 3.62
C GLN A 48 -0.76 4.33 3.05
N TRP A 49 -1.03 3.25 3.82
CA TRP A 49 -0.98 1.88 3.31
C TRP A 49 -2.06 1.62 2.24
N ILE A 50 -3.31 2.02 2.51
CA ILE A 50 -4.42 1.89 1.55
C ILE A 50 -4.08 2.63 0.25
N ILE A 51 -3.62 3.89 0.35
CA ILE A 51 -3.19 4.70 -0.80
C ILE A 51 -2.10 3.98 -1.60
N PHE A 52 -1.10 3.40 -0.93
CA PHE A 52 -0.04 2.65 -1.59
C PHE A 52 -0.55 1.41 -2.33
N THR A 53 -1.41 0.61 -1.70
CA THR A 53 -1.98 -0.57 -2.36
C THR A 53 -2.87 -0.22 -3.55
N GLN A 54 -3.68 0.84 -3.45
CA GLN A 54 -4.47 1.33 -4.58
C GLN A 54 -3.56 1.83 -5.71
N PHE A 55 -2.50 2.56 -5.38
CA PHE A 55 -1.51 3.01 -6.35
C PHE A 55 -0.89 1.85 -7.14
N LEU A 56 -0.53 0.74 -6.48
CA LEU A 56 0.02 -0.43 -7.17
C LEU A 56 -0.98 -1.06 -8.15
N VAL A 57 -2.26 -1.11 -7.78
CA VAL A 57 -3.33 -1.63 -8.66
C VAL A 57 -3.51 -0.71 -9.87
N GLU A 58 -3.62 0.61 -9.67
CA GLU A 58 -3.71 1.60 -10.74
C GLU A 58 -2.53 1.49 -11.71
N LEU A 59 -1.31 1.42 -11.17
CA LEU A 59 -0.08 1.29 -11.95
C LEU A 59 -0.07 -0.02 -12.77
N SER A 60 -0.56 -1.12 -12.20
CA SER A 60 -0.65 -2.41 -12.91
C SER A 60 -1.60 -2.37 -14.12
N GLU A 61 -2.56 -1.45 -14.12
CA GLU A 61 -3.48 -1.20 -15.23
C GLU A 61 -2.99 -0.08 -16.16
N GLY A 62 -1.73 0.35 -16.02
CA GLY A 62 -1.11 1.39 -16.84
C GLY A 62 -1.57 2.81 -16.50
N ARG A 63 -2.30 3.00 -15.39
CA ARG A 63 -2.71 4.32 -14.91
C ARG A 63 -1.67 4.87 -13.95
N ILE A 64 -1.32 6.14 -14.10
CA ILE A 64 -0.37 6.85 -13.23
C ILE A 64 -1.16 7.93 -12.50
N PRO A 65 -1.63 7.66 -11.26
CA PRO A 65 -2.41 8.63 -10.50
C PRO A 65 -1.65 9.91 -10.21
N GLU A 66 -2.36 11.00 -9.95
CA GLU A 66 -1.76 12.16 -9.28
C GLU A 66 -1.78 11.95 -7.76
N ILE A 67 -0.73 12.37 -7.07
CA ILE A 67 -0.61 12.24 -5.61
C ILE A 67 -0.28 13.57 -4.96
N LEU A 68 -0.80 13.75 -3.74
CA LEU A 68 -0.46 14.89 -2.89
C LEU A 68 0.76 14.54 -2.04
N MET A 69 1.77 15.41 -2.08
CA MET A 69 2.90 15.36 -1.17
C MET A 69 2.49 15.85 0.22
N ILE A 70 2.46 14.95 1.18
CA ILE A 70 2.28 15.29 2.60
C ILE A 70 3.63 15.36 3.32
N PRO A 71 3.84 16.32 4.24
CA PRO A 71 5.08 16.45 5.01
C PRO A 71 5.41 15.20 5.83
N ASP A 72 4.42 14.63 6.53
CA ASP A 72 4.60 13.48 7.43
C ASP A 72 4.36 12.13 6.73
N ALA A 73 4.90 11.99 5.52
CA ALA A 73 4.81 10.76 4.75
C ALA A 73 5.58 9.61 5.42
N ASN A 74 4.90 8.49 5.61
CA ASN A 74 5.48 7.25 6.09
C ASN A 74 6.20 6.50 4.94
N LYS A 75 6.71 5.30 5.25
CA LYS A 75 7.48 4.49 4.30
C LYS A 75 6.71 4.12 3.02
N TRP A 76 5.38 3.99 3.09
CA TRP A 76 4.55 3.59 1.96
C TRP A 76 4.44 4.73 0.95
N LEU A 77 4.06 5.91 1.42
CA LEU A 77 3.95 7.06 0.54
C LEU A 77 5.32 7.55 0.02
N LYS A 78 6.38 7.45 0.86
CA LYS A 78 7.76 7.66 0.42
C LYS A 78 8.19 6.67 -0.67
N THR A 79 7.68 5.44 -0.65
CA THR A 79 7.93 4.46 -1.73
C THR A 79 7.29 4.92 -3.04
N ILE A 80 6.06 5.45 -3.00
CA ILE A 80 5.42 6.02 -4.20
C ILE A 80 6.27 7.17 -4.77
N TYR A 81 6.76 8.08 -3.91
CA TYR A 81 7.62 9.19 -4.36
C TYR A 81 8.89 8.69 -5.07
N LYS A 82 9.51 7.63 -4.55
CA LYS A 82 10.69 7.01 -5.18
C LYS A 82 10.36 6.38 -6.53
N ILE A 83 9.19 5.75 -6.65
CA ILE A 83 8.70 5.20 -7.93
C ILE A 83 8.53 6.36 -8.93
N TYR A 84 7.89 7.47 -8.54
CA TYR A 84 7.65 8.58 -9.46
C TYR A 84 8.98 9.22 -9.90
N LEU A 85 9.93 9.35 -8.99
CA LEU A 85 11.28 9.80 -9.32
C LEU A 85 11.97 8.85 -10.32
N ALA A 86 11.92 7.55 -10.07
CA ALA A 86 12.60 6.55 -10.89
C ALA A 86 12.01 6.42 -12.31
N PHE A 87 10.69 6.59 -12.45
CA PHE A 87 9.99 6.46 -13.73
C PHE A 87 9.72 7.81 -14.43
N GLY A 88 10.20 8.93 -13.87
CA GLY A 88 10.05 10.25 -14.47
C GLY A 88 8.62 10.80 -14.45
N HIS A 89 7.88 10.56 -13.36
CA HIS A 89 6.49 10.99 -13.15
C HIS A 89 6.35 12.08 -12.07
N LEU A 90 7.41 12.85 -11.82
CA LEU A 90 7.40 13.88 -10.77
C LEU A 90 6.33 14.96 -11.00
N GLU A 91 5.94 15.22 -12.25
CA GLU A 91 4.88 16.15 -12.62
C GLU A 91 3.50 15.76 -12.06
N ARG A 92 3.30 14.48 -11.73
CA ARG A 92 2.08 13.96 -11.11
C ARG A 92 2.05 14.18 -9.59
N MET A 93 3.12 14.70 -9.00
CA MET A 93 3.21 14.99 -7.57
C MET A 93 2.86 16.45 -7.29
N ARG A 94 1.73 16.69 -6.63
CA ARG A 94 1.32 18.04 -6.19
C ARG A 94 1.83 18.33 -4.78
N ARG A 95 2.34 19.54 -4.55
CA ARG A 95 2.65 20.02 -3.20
C ARG A 95 1.42 20.72 -2.62
N ILE A 96 1.18 20.57 -1.32
CA ILE A 96 0.26 21.46 -0.62
C ILE A 96 0.86 22.86 -0.73
N ALA A 97 0.14 23.79 -1.35
CA ALA A 97 0.54 25.19 -1.35
C ALA A 97 0.59 25.64 0.11
N GLY A 98 1.79 25.98 0.60
CA GLY A 98 1.90 26.67 1.88
C GLY A 98 1.09 27.96 1.79
N LYS A 99 0.31 28.28 2.83
CA LYS A 99 -0.24 29.63 2.96
C LYS A 99 0.93 30.59 2.80
N THR A 100 0.91 31.43 1.76
CA THR A 100 1.75 32.62 1.76
C THR A 100 1.32 33.41 2.98
N CYS A 101 2.20 33.53 3.97
CA CYS A 101 2.06 34.57 4.96
C CYS A 101 2.22 35.88 4.19
N ASP A 102 1.12 36.50 3.80
CA ASP A 102 1.15 37.87 3.30
C ASP A 102 1.78 38.71 4.41
N GLY A 103 2.97 39.22 4.12
CA GLY A 103 3.65 40.16 4.99
C GLY A 103 2.79 41.41 5.09
N SER A 104 2.08 41.54 6.21
CA SER A 104 1.61 42.83 6.69
C SER A 104 2.84 43.68 6.98
N ALA A 105 3.20 44.53 6.03
CA ALA A 105 4.05 45.68 6.28
C ALA A 105 3.28 46.62 7.21
N SER A 106 3.80 46.80 8.41
CA SER A 106 3.51 47.91 9.31
C SER A 106 4.77 48.76 9.44
#